data_AF-A0A1G4JHK9-F1
#
_entry.id   AF-A0A1G4JHK9-F1
#
_cell.length_a   1.000
_cell.length_b   1.000
_cell.length_c   1.000
_cell.angle_alpha   90.00
_cell.angle_beta   90.00
_cell.angle_gamma   90.00
#
_symmetry.space_group_name_H-M   'P 1'
#
loop_
_entity.id
_entity.type
_entity.pdbx_description
1 polymer ?
#
loop_
_entity_poly.entity_id
_entity_poly.type
_entity_poly.pdbx_seq_one_letter_code
_entity_poly.pdbx_strand_id
1 'polypeptide(L)'
;MRAVAFFISLYVSLSYVGAIHMPFGNIRAYKIRRDDPNVIKSRLRRVTCISALNLILVPLFISVFGQISFKDAALSLGLIPGAYHDDSLSRFVFDLNGYVHDTLQVLKLASILYCGPLLDNLLYYLVVPGENLFSPFRDLKNEVYSIWGLRNYVFGPLSEELFFTSFMVNSILLTQPHSTAFKTVLWISPLFFGLAHVHHGWEMHSIGLYSPVQILATVALQFTYTTIFGAFTNFVFLRSGRNLWACVALHTFANYMGLPQGSELAVWLEENYKKVALRSFLGSIFKYAYVALLVLGIVGFKNNIYALTDSKYAVEV
;
A
#
# COMPACT_ATOMS: atom_id res chain seq x y z
N MET A 1 2.58 26.77 -13.42
CA MET A 1 1.71 25.93 -12.56
C MET A 1 1.94 24.44 -12.80
N ARG A 2 1.73 23.88 -14.02
CA ARG A 2 1.99 22.43 -14.32
C ARG A 2 3.36 21.89 -13.90
N ALA A 3 4.41 22.66 -14.13
CA ALA A 3 5.78 22.27 -13.78
C ALA A 3 6.01 22.18 -12.25
N VAL A 4 5.28 22.96 -11.44
CA VAL A 4 5.53 23.03 -9.99
C VAL A 4 5.17 21.72 -9.30
N ALA A 5 3.96 21.18 -9.54
CA ALA A 5 3.58 19.91 -8.94
C ALA A 5 4.50 18.77 -9.40
N PHE A 6 4.96 18.82 -10.65
CA PHE A 6 5.94 17.85 -11.16
C PHE A 6 7.26 17.94 -10.38
N PHE A 7 7.82 19.14 -10.18
CA PHE A 7 9.07 19.30 -9.43
C PHE A 7 8.93 18.93 -7.95
N ILE A 8 7.80 19.26 -7.31
CA ILE A 8 7.53 18.83 -5.94
C ILE A 8 7.42 17.30 -5.88
N SER A 9 6.69 16.68 -6.80
CA SER A 9 6.56 15.21 -6.85
C SER A 9 7.90 14.52 -7.12
N LEU A 10 8.70 15.07 -8.03
CA LEU A 10 10.06 14.59 -8.30
C LEU A 10 10.93 14.71 -7.04
N TYR A 11 10.88 15.84 -6.34
CA TYR A 11 11.60 16.03 -5.07
C TYR A 11 11.16 15.00 -4.02
N VAL A 12 9.85 14.83 -3.79
CA VAL A 12 9.31 13.88 -2.82
C VAL A 12 9.80 12.46 -3.16
N SER A 13 9.67 12.05 -4.43
CA SER A 13 10.13 10.74 -4.91
C SER A 13 11.63 10.54 -4.70
N LEU A 14 12.46 11.48 -5.14
CA LEU A 14 13.92 11.37 -5.06
C LEU A 14 14.42 11.42 -3.62
N SER A 15 13.77 12.21 -2.76
CA SER A 15 14.13 12.29 -1.34
C SER A 15 13.86 10.97 -0.61
N TYR A 16 12.75 10.28 -0.94
CA TYR A 16 12.43 8.96 -0.40
C TYR A 16 13.40 7.88 -0.90
N VAL A 17 13.58 7.79 -2.22
CA VAL A 17 14.49 6.83 -2.85
C VAL A 17 15.92 7.07 -2.36
N GLY A 18 16.34 8.33 -2.26
CA GLY A 18 17.63 8.71 -1.69
C GLY A 18 17.79 8.26 -0.24
N ALA A 19 16.76 8.44 0.60
CA ALA A 19 16.80 7.99 1.99
C ALA A 19 16.91 6.46 2.13
N ILE A 20 16.29 5.69 1.24
CA ILE A 20 16.42 4.23 1.27
C ILE A 20 17.78 3.78 0.74
N HIS A 21 18.23 4.34 -0.38
CA HIS A 21 19.32 3.76 -1.18
C HIS A 21 20.67 4.45 -1.05
N MET A 22 20.76 5.70 -0.59
CA MET A 22 22.06 6.36 -0.43
C MET A 22 22.91 5.57 0.56
N PRO A 23 24.05 5.02 0.10
CA PRO A 23 24.82 4.10 0.91
C PRO A 23 25.73 4.87 1.87
N PHE A 24 25.82 4.39 3.10
CA PHE A 24 27.04 4.52 3.88
C PHE A 24 27.96 3.34 3.49
N GLY A 25 28.67 3.42 2.35
CA GLY A 25 29.68 2.43 1.95
C GLY A 25 29.48 1.72 0.59
N ASN A 26 30.25 0.66 0.36
CA ASN A 26 30.48 0.07 -0.98
C ASN A 26 29.28 -0.78 -1.50
N ILE A 27 28.88 -0.56 -2.77
CA ILE A 27 27.63 -1.03 -3.39
C ILE A 27 27.54 -2.58 -3.48
N ARG A 28 28.67 -3.29 -3.59
CA ARG A 28 28.68 -4.77 -3.66
C ARG A 28 28.25 -5.47 -2.36
N ALA A 29 28.28 -4.79 -1.20
CA ALA A 29 27.92 -5.37 0.08
C ALA A 29 26.39 -5.41 0.35
N TYR A 30 25.57 -4.82 -0.53
CA TYR A 30 24.14 -4.64 -0.29
C TYR A 30 23.30 -5.92 -0.40
N LYS A 31 23.67 -6.88 -1.26
CA LYS A 31 22.87 -8.11 -1.47
C LYS A 31 22.75 -8.99 -0.24
N ILE A 32 23.87 -9.22 0.46
CA ILE A 32 23.93 -10.07 1.64
C ILE A 32 23.36 -9.33 2.87
N ARG A 33 23.19 -8.00 2.79
CA ARG A 33 22.81 -7.14 3.92
C ARG A 33 21.44 -6.44 3.79
N ARG A 34 20.64 -6.60 2.73
CA ARG A 34 19.33 -5.92 2.62
C ARG A 34 18.40 -6.28 3.78
N ASP A 35 18.38 -7.57 4.13
CA ASP A 35 17.60 -8.09 5.25
C ASP A 35 18.41 -8.17 6.56
N ASP A 36 19.62 -7.58 6.60
CA ASP A 36 20.37 -7.42 7.84
C ASP A 36 19.64 -6.43 8.75
N PRO A 37 19.36 -6.79 10.02
CA PRO A 37 18.65 -5.92 10.96
C PRO A 37 19.27 -4.52 11.12
N ASN A 38 20.60 -4.39 11.02
CA ASN A 38 21.29 -3.10 11.14
C ASN A 38 21.06 -2.22 9.91
N VAL A 39 21.01 -2.83 8.72
CA VAL A 39 20.68 -2.11 7.49
C VAL A 39 19.22 -1.66 7.52
N ILE A 40 18.31 -2.51 7.98
CA ILE A 40 16.89 -2.15 8.15
C ILE A 40 16.78 -0.96 9.12
N LYS A 41 17.38 -1.03 10.31
CA LYS A 41 17.38 0.08 11.29
C LYS A 41 17.96 1.38 10.72
N SER A 42 19.05 1.29 9.97
CA SER A 42 19.69 2.45 9.33
C SER A 42 18.78 3.11 8.28
N ARG A 43 18.13 2.30 7.43
CA ARG A 43 17.15 2.78 6.44
C ARG A 43 15.94 3.41 7.12
N LEU A 44 15.36 2.74 8.12
CA LEU A 44 14.25 3.27 8.92
C LEU A 44 14.61 4.64 9.50
N ARG A 45 15.79 4.79 10.12
CA ARG A 45 16.25 6.08 10.65
C ARG A 45 16.32 7.17 9.58
N ARG A 46 16.92 6.89 8.41
CA ARG A 46 17.03 7.87 7.32
C ARG A 46 15.65 8.26 6.78
N VAL A 47 14.77 7.27 6.57
CA VAL A 47 13.40 7.50 6.12
C VAL A 47 12.64 8.35 7.15
N THR A 48 12.74 8.05 8.45
CA THR A 48 12.13 8.87 9.51
C THR A 48 12.65 10.31 9.49
N CYS A 49 13.96 10.53 9.32
CA CYS A 49 14.53 11.87 9.23
C CYS A 49 13.99 12.65 8.03
N ILE A 50 13.93 12.03 6.84
CA ILE A 50 13.40 12.71 5.65
C ILE A 50 11.88 12.91 5.75
N SER A 51 11.13 12.00 6.37
CA SER A 51 9.72 12.18 6.67
C SER A 51 9.49 13.40 7.55
N ALA A 52 10.25 13.53 8.66
CA ALA A 52 10.15 14.67 9.57
C ALA A 52 10.46 16.00 8.86
N LEU A 53 11.45 16.01 7.97
CA LEU A 53 11.77 17.18 7.16
C LEU A 53 10.63 17.52 6.18
N ASN A 54 10.10 16.52 5.47
CA ASN A 54 9.05 16.71 4.46
C ASN A 54 7.69 17.05 5.05
N LEU A 55 7.41 16.68 6.30
CA LEU A 55 6.25 17.17 7.05
C LEU A 55 6.23 18.71 7.20
N ILE A 56 7.38 19.36 7.02
CA ILE A 56 7.49 20.83 7.01
C ILE A 56 7.63 21.34 5.58
N LEU A 57 8.56 20.77 4.80
CA LEU A 57 8.88 21.29 3.46
C LEU A 57 7.74 21.11 2.45
N VAL A 58 7.01 19.99 2.47
CA VAL A 58 5.93 19.75 1.51
C VAL A 58 4.76 20.73 1.74
N PRO A 59 4.21 20.90 2.96
CA PRO A 59 3.22 21.94 3.22
C PRO A 59 3.74 23.36 2.94
N LEU A 60 5.03 23.63 3.16
CA LEU A 60 5.63 24.92 2.81
C LEU A 60 5.61 25.15 1.30
N PHE A 61 6.02 24.16 0.49
CA PHE A 61 5.95 24.25 -0.97
C PHE A 61 4.51 24.41 -1.45
N ILE A 62 3.57 23.64 -0.90
CA ILE A 62 2.15 23.76 -1.22
C ILE A 62 1.63 25.15 -0.84
N SER A 63 2.01 25.69 0.32
CA SER A 63 1.57 27.03 0.76
C SER A 63 2.10 28.13 -0.17
N VAL A 64 3.39 28.10 -0.49
CA VAL A 64 4.03 29.10 -1.36
C VAL A 64 3.49 29.04 -2.78
N PHE A 65 3.35 27.84 -3.36
CA PHE A 65 2.98 27.71 -4.77
C PHE A 65 1.48 27.56 -5.02
N GLY A 66 0.74 27.02 -4.06
CA GLY A 66 -0.72 26.89 -4.07
C GLY A 66 -1.46 28.09 -3.51
N GLN A 67 -0.74 29.06 -2.93
CA GLN A 67 -1.31 30.30 -2.36
C GLN A 67 -2.36 30.01 -1.26
N ILE A 68 -2.16 28.93 -0.50
CA ILE A 68 -2.96 28.57 0.67
C ILE A 68 -2.14 28.74 1.95
N SER A 69 -2.80 28.80 3.11
CA SER A 69 -2.08 28.89 4.37
C SER A 69 -1.27 27.61 4.64
N PHE A 70 -0.12 27.75 5.31
CA PHE A 70 0.68 26.59 5.73
C PHE A 70 -0.13 25.62 6.58
N LYS A 71 -1.02 26.14 7.43
CA LYS A 71 -1.90 25.34 8.28
C LYS A 71 -2.84 24.47 7.44
N ASP A 72 -3.48 25.04 6.42
CA ASP A 72 -4.41 24.30 5.56
C ASP A 72 -3.67 23.28 4.71
N ALA A 73 -2.47 23.62 4.21
CA ALA A 73 -1.59 22.68 3.51
C ALA A 73 -1.18 21.50 4.41
N ALA A 74 -0.82 21.76 5.66
CA ALA A 74 -0.41 20.74 6.63
C ALA A 74 -1.57 19.85 7.06
N LEU A 75 -2.76 20.41 7.29
CA LEU A 75 -3.95 19.66 7.64
C LEU A 75 -4.47 18.81 6.47
N SER A 76 -4.32 19.30 5.23
CA SER A 76 -4.67 18.55 4.02
C SER A 76 -3.84 17.26 3.84
N LEU A 77 -2.71 17.11 4.53
CA LEU A 77 -1.93 15.87 4.50
C LEU A 77 -2.68 14.66 5.09
N GLY A 78 -3.79 14.87 5.81
CA GLY A 78 -4.62 13.75 6.30
C GLY A 78 -4.06 13.01 7.50
N LEU A 79 -3.04 13.56 8.16
CA LEU A 79 -2.31 12.93 9.26
C LEU A 79 -3.12 12.85 10.56
N ILE A 80 -3.98 13.83 10.81
CA ILE A 80 -4.74 13.96 12.07
C ILE A 80 -6.01 13.10 11.96
N PRO A 81 -6.15 12.01 12.73
CA PRO A 81 -7.36 11.20 12.71
C PRO A 81 -8.59 12.04 13.08
N GLY A 82 -9.64 11.94 12.28
CA GLY A 82 -10.88 12.70 12.47
C GLY A 82 -10.89 14.10 11.85
N ALA A 83 -9.75 14.65 11.42
CA ALA A 83 -9.74 15.94 10.73
C ALA A 83 -10.09 15.76 9.25
N TYR A 84 -11.11 16.48 8.79
CA TYR A 84 -11.55 16.52 7.40
C TYR A 84 -11.59 17.95 6.89
N HIS A 85 -11.32 18.14 5.60
CA HIS A 85 -11.64 19.39 4.93
C HIS A 85 -13.05 19.29 4.36
N ASP A 86 -13.97 20.11 4.83
CA ASP A 86 -15.31 20.20 4.28
C ASP A 86 -15.32 21.28 3.19
N ASP A 87 -15.39 20.87 1.93
CA ASP A 87 -15.39 21.76 0.78
C ASP A 87 -16.63 22.69 0.76
N SER A 88 -17.77 22.22 1.29
CA SER A 88 -19.01 23.01 1.35
C SER A 88 -18.93 24.16 2.36
N LEU A 89 -18.21 23.93 3.46
CA LEU A 89 -18.01 24.92 4.52
C LEU A 89 -16.66 25.65 4.39
N SER A 90 -15.82 25.25 3.42
CA SER A 90 -14.47 25.76 3.20
C SER A 90 -13.63 25.80 4.49
N ARG A 91 -13.77 24.78 5.35
CA ARG A 91 -13.07 24.72 6.65
C ARG A 91 -12.81 23.29 7.08
N PHE A 92 -11.86 23.14 8.00
CA PHE A 92 -11.64 21.87 8.66
C PHE A 92 -12.69 21.57 9.72
N VAL A 93 -13.20 20.35 9.71
CA VAL A 93 -14.15 19.81 10.68
C VAL A 93 -13.57 18.56 11.32
N PHE A 94 -13.99 18.27 12.55
CA PHE A 94 -13.56 17.08 13.28
C PHE A 94 -14.70 16.08 13.38
N ASP A 95 -14.51 14.91 12.79
CA ASP A 95 -15.46 13.79 12.81
C ASP A 95 -14.71 12.45 12.89
N LEU A 96 -14.40 12.04 14.10
CA LEU A 96 -13.69 10.77 14.34
C LEU A 96 -14.53 9.55 13.98
N ASN A 97 -15.86 9.61 14.12
CA ASN A 97 -16.74 8.48 13.84
C ASN A 97 -16.80 8.21 12.33
N GLY A 98 -16.97 9.26 11.53
CA GLY A 98 -16.84 9.18 10.07
C GLY A 98 -15.47 8.63 9.65
N TYR A 99 -14.40 9.09 10.30
CA TYR A 99 -13.03 8.64 10.04
C TYR A 99 -12.81 7.15 10.23
N VAL A 100 -13.25 6.61 11.37
CA VAL A 100 -13.17 5.18 11.65
C VAL A 100 -14.08 4.42 10.69
N HIS A 101 -15.30 4.90 10.43
CA HIS A 101 -16.21 4.28 9.49
C HIS A 101 -15.62 4.16 8.07
N ASP A 102 -15.08 5.24 7.52
CA ASP A 102 -14.48 5.25 6.18
C ASP A 102 -13.31 4.26 6.09
N THR A 103 -12.48 4.19 7.13
CA THR A 103 -11.37 3.22 7.24
C THR A 103 -11.90 1.78 7.21
N LEU A 104 -12.96 1.49 7.97
CA LEU A 104 -13.58 0.16 8.02
C LEU A 104 -14.24 -0.22 6.70
N GLN A 105 -14.88 0.72 5.98
CA GLN A 105 -15.47 0.44 4.66
C GLN A 105 -14.39 0.12 3.62
N VAL A 106 -13.26 0.83 3.64
CA VAL A 106 -12.10 0.52 2.79
C VAL A 106 -11.53 -0.87 3.11
N LEU A 107 -11.38 -1.24 4.39
CA LEU A 107 -10.94 -2.57 4.79
C LEU A 107 -11.94 -3.66 4.42
N LYS A 108 -13.24 -3.37 4.48
CA LYS A 108 -14.30 -4.25 3.99
C LYS A 108 -14.17 -4.46 2.47
N LEU A 109 -13.94 -3.39 1.71
CA LEU A 109 -13.70 -3.48 0.27
C LEU A 109 -12.47 -4.35 -0.05
N ALA A 110 -11.38 -4.18 0.71
CA ALA A 110 -10.20 -5.03 0.60
C ALA A 110 -10.53 -6.50 0.93
N SER A 111 -11.31 -6.74 1.99
CA SER A 111 -11.73 -8.09 2.38
C SER A 111 -12.61 -8.77 1.31
N ILE A 112 -13.43 -8.01 0.58
CA ILE A 112 -14.19 -8.53 -0.57
C ILE A 112 -13.22 -8.97 -1.67
N LEU A 113 -12.22 -8.14 -2.01
CA LEU A 113 -11.21 -8.48 -3.01
C LEU A 113 -10.41 -9.75 -2.62
N TYR A 114 -10.07 -9.87 -1.34
CA TYR A 114 -9.26 -10.94 -0.77
C TYR A 114 -10.10 -12.07 -0.13
N CYS A 115 -11.37 -12.23 -0.49
CA CYS A 115 -12.26 -13.21 0.15
C CYS A 115 -11.78 -14.66 -0.02
N GLY A 116 -11.16 -14.98 -1.16
CA GLY A 116 -10.53 -16.28 -1.42
C GLY A 116 -9.39 -16.58 -0.44
N PRO A 117 -8.31 -15.78 -0.44
CA PRO A 117 -7.20 -15.92 0.54
C PRO A 117 -7.66 -15.91 2.00
N LEU A 118 -8.62 -15.06 2.36
CA LEU A 118 -9.18 -15.01 3.71
C LEU A 118 -9.85 -16.34 4.11
N LEU A 119 -10.65 -16.92 3.21
CA LEU A 119 -11.32 -18.19 3.47
C LEU A 119 -10.32 -19.35 3.49
N ASP A 120 -9.34 -19.35 2.58
CA ASP A 120 -8.27 -20.34 2.53
C ASP A 120 -7.50 -20.38 3.86
N ASN A 121 -7.02 -19.22 4.33
CA ASN A 121 -6.33 -19.11 5.62
C ASN A 121 -7.22 -19.54 6.79
N LEU A 122 -8.47 -19.09 6.84
CA LEU A 122 -9.40 -19.48 7.91
C LEU A 122 -9.60 -21.00 7.96
N LEU A 123 -9.83 -21.62 6.81
CA LEU A 123 -10.04 -23.06 6.73
C LEU A 123 -8.76 -23.85 7.02
N TYR A 124 -7.59 -23.32 6.64
CA TYR A 124 -6.29 -23.89 7.02
C TYR A 124 -6.19 -24.07 8.54
N TYR A 125 -6.38 -22.98 9.31
CA TYR A 125 -6.31 -23.03 10.77
C TYR A 125 -7.42 -23.86 11.44
N LEU A 126 -8.54 -24.09 10.76
CA LEU A 126 -9.64 -24.93 11.26
C LEU A 126 -9.47 -26.42 10.96
N VAL A 127 -8.86 -26.76 9.83
CA VAL A 127 -8.80 -28.14 9.31
C VAL A 127 -7.46 -28.82 9.60
N VAL A 128 -6.37 -28.06 9.64
CA VAL A 128 -5.02 -28.61 9.83
C VAL A 128 -4.83 -29.03 11.30
N PRO A 129 -4.51 -30.31 11.57
CA PRO A 129 -4.29 -30.80 12.93
C PRO A 129 -3.11 -30.08 13.60
N GLY A 130 -3.32 -29.65 14.84
CA GLY A 130 -2.30 -28.94 15.65
C GLY A 130 -2.46 -27.43 15.67
N GLU A 131 -3.25 -26.88 14.73
CA GLU A 131 -3.66 -25.48 14.76
C GLU A 131 -4.94 -25.28 15.56
N ASN A 132 -5.15 -24.04 16.02
CA ASN A 132 -6.38 -23.63 16.69
C ASN A 132 -6.75 -22.19 16.31
N LEU A 133 -7.95 -21.75 16.71
CA LEU A 133 -8.46 -20.41 16.41
C LEU A 133 -7.61 -19.25 16.97
N PHE A 134 -6.70 -19.51 17.91
CA PHE A 134 -5.76 -18.52 18.43
C PHE A 134 -4.40 -18.53 17.71
N SER A 135 -4.08 -19.57 16.93
CA SER A 135 -2.86 -19.64 16.13
C SER A 135 -2.69 -18.44 15.19
N PRO A 136 -3.71 -17.98 14.43
CA PRO A 136 -3.55 -16.80 13.57
C PRO A 136 -3.07 -15.56 14.32
N PHE A 137 -3.60 -15.32 15.53
CA PHE A 137 -3.20 -14.18 16.35
C PHE A 137 -1.76 -14.31 16.86
N ARG A 138 -1.35 -15.53 17.22
CA ARG A 138 0.02 -15.80 17.66
C ARG A 138 1.00 -15.60 16.51
N ASP A 139 0.68 -16.12 15.33
CA ASP A 139 1.54 -16.03 14.15
C ASP A 139 1.67 -14.58 13.69
N LEU A 140 0.55 -13.86 13.59
CA LEU A 140 0.54 -12.43 13.30
C LEU A 140 1.36 -11.63 14.32
N LYS A 141 1.22 -11.93 15.63
CA LYS A 141 2.01 -11.29 16.67
C LYS A 141 3.50 -11.55 16.47
N ASN A 142 3.90 -12.80 16.27
CA ASN A 142 5.31 -13.14 16.08
C ASN A 142 5.90 -12.45 14.84
N GLU A 143 5.11 -12.34 13.78
CA GLU A 143 5.53 -11.70 12.55
C GLU A 143 5.71 -10.19 12.74
N VAL A 144 4.71 -9.48 13.30
CA VAL A 144 4.71 -8.03 13.49
C VAL A 144 5.77 -7.56 14.48
N TYR A 145 6.06 -8.34 15.53
CA TYR A 145 7.08 -7.99 16.52
C TYR A 145 8.52 -8.17 16.01
N SER A 146 8.71 -8.79 14.84
CA SER A 146 10.03 -8.86 14.20
C SER A 146 10.40 -7.54 13.50
N ILE A 147 11.70 -7.26 13.33
CA ILE A 147 12.15 -6.06 12.61
C ILE A 147 11.71 -6.08 11.13
N TRP A 148 11.54 -7.26 10.55
CA TRP A 148 11.03 -7.43 9.19
C TRP A 148 9.53 -7.18 9.10
N GLY A 149 8.74 -7.68 10.06
CA GLY A 149 7.30 -7.41 10.13
C GLY A 149 7.00 -5.94 10.43
N LEU A 150 7.73 -5.33 11.36
CA LEU A 150 7.64 -3.88 11.60
C LEU A 150 7.90 -3.08 10.31
N ARG A 151 8.93 -3.48 9.55
CA ARG A 151 9.24 -2.87 8.25
C ARG A 151 8.09 -3.08 7.25
N ASN A 152 7.59 -4.30 7.09
CA ASN A 152 6.64 -4.67 6.04
C ASN A 152 5.20 -4.21 6.30
N TYR A 153 4.77 -4.22 7.57
CA TYR A 153 3.35 -4.04 7.94
C TYR A 153 3.06 -2.70 8.60
N VAL A 154 4.08 -1.99 9.10
CA VAL A 154 3.88 -0.71 9.77
C VAL A 154 4.66 0.38 9.06
N PHE A 155 5.99 0.27 9.03
CA PHE A 155 6.85 1.37 8.59
C PHE A 155 6.78 1.61 7.09
N GLY A 156 6.85 0.54 6.28
CA GLY A 156 6.73 0.59 4.82
C GLY A 156 5.42 1.27 4.42
N PRO A 157 4.25 0.67 4.72
CA PRO A 157 2.94 1.25 4.40
C PRO A 157 2.80 2.70 4.85
N LEU A 158 3.14 3.02 6.11
CA LEU A 158 3.04 4.39 6.61
C LEU A 158 3.91 5.37 5.82
N SER A 159 5.17 5.01 5.58
CA SER A 159 6.11 5.89 4.90
C SER A 159 5.82 6.05 3.41
N GLU A 160 5.38 4.97 2.75
CA GLU A 160 5.05 4.96 1.32
C GLU A 160 3.77 5.75 1.05
N GLU A 161 2.70 5.52 1.83
CA GLU A 161 1.46 6.29 1.70
C GLU A 161 1.65 7.77 2.07
N LEU A 162 2.52 8.08 3.04
CA LEU A 162 2.84 9.47 3.35
C LEU A 162 3.48 10.19 2.15
N PHE A 163 4.43 9.54 1.47
CA PHE A 163 5.18 10.16 0.37
C PHE A 163 4.43 10.13 -0.95
N PHE A 164 3.98 8.95 -1.38
CA PHE A 164 3.44 8.76 -2.71
C PHE A 164 1.94 9.04 -2.79
N THR A 165 1.21 8.98 -1.67
CA THR A 165 -0.21 9.32 -1.61
C THR A 165 -0.38 10.73 -1.03
N SER A 166 -0.17 10.92 0.27
CA SER A 166 -0.46 12.19 0.94
C SER A 166 0.31 13.39 0.37
N PHE A 167 1.65 13.34 0.34
CA PHE A 167 2.45 14.46 -0.15
C PHE A 167 2.21 14.74 -1.64
N MET A 168 2.30 13.72 -2.49
CA MET A 168 2.21 13.93 -3.94
C MET A 168 0.79 14.30 -4.39
N VAL A 169 -0.26 13.61 -3.92
CA VAL A 169 -1.64 13.94 -4.31
C VAL A 169 -1.99 15.37 -3.92
N ASN A 170 -1.70 15.77 -2.67
CA ASN A 170 -1.96 17.15 -2.25
C ASN A 170 -1.09 18.17 -3.00
N SER A 171 0.16 17.84 -3.32
CA SER A 171 1.01 18.72 -4.13
C SER A 171 0.42 18.94 -5.53
N ILE A 172 -0.15 17.91 -6.14
CA ILE A 172 -0.82 18.01 -7.45
C ILE A 172 -2.11 18.83 -7.33
N LEU A 173 -2.99 18.49 -6.39
CA LEU A 173 -4.29 19.14 -6.22
C LEU A 173 -4.16 20.63 -5.85
N LEU A 174 -3.36 20.93 -4.84
CA LEU A 174 -3.38 22.24 -4.19
C LEU A 174 -2.48 23.28 -4.88
N THR A 175 -1.56 22.86 -5.74
CA THR A 175 -0.76 23.80 -6.55
C THR A 175 -1.30 24.01 -7.97
N GLN A 176 -2.35 23.28 -8.36
CA GLN A 176 -2.98 23.34 -9.69
C GLN A 176 -4.50 23.11 -9.66
N PRO A 177 -5.27 23.83 -8.81
CA PRO A 177 -6.68 23.53 -8.58
C PRO A 177 -7.55 23.66 -9.85
N HIS A 178 -7.21 24.55 -10.78
CA HIS A 178 -8.03 24.84 -11.96
C HIS A 178 -7.59 24.12 -13.25
N SER A 179 -6.68 23.15 -13.18
CA SER A 179 -6.06 22.57 -14.39
C SER A 179 -5.79 21.07 -14.30
N THR A 180 -6.30 20.42 -13.26
CA THR A 180 -5.97 19.03 -12.95
C THR A 180 -7.20 18.16 -13.14
N ALA A 181 -7.15 17.25 -14.11
CA ALA A 181 -8.20 16.23 -14.24
C ALA A 181 -8.03 15.16 -13.14
N PHE A 182 -9.13 14.61 -12.63
CA PHE A 182 -9.12 13.48 -11.68
C PHE A 182 -8.17 12.35 -12.11
N LYS A 183 -8.18 11.99 -13.40
CA LYS A 183 -7.28 10.97 -13.97
C LYS A 183 -5.80 11.33 -13.79
N THR A 184 -5.43 12.59 -13.88
CA THR A 184 -4.05 13.06 -13.70
C THR A 184 -3.59 12.84 -12.26
N VAL A 185 -4.43 13.16 -11.27
CA VAL A 185 -4.14 12.94 -9.85
C VAL A 185 -3.99 11.46 -9.56
N LEU A 186 -4.92 10.64 -10.07
CA LEU A 186 -4.91 9.21 -9.83
C LEU A 186 -3.64 8.54 -10.35
N TRP A 187 -3.15 8.90 -11.54
CA TRP A 187 -2.11 8.14 -12.23
C TRP A 187 -0.70 8.72 -12.16
N ILE A 188 -0.50 10.02 -11.87
CA ILE A 188 0.86 10.57 -11.85
C ILE A 188 1.68 10.09 -10.65
N SER A 189 1.16 10.19 -9.43
CA SER A 189 1.96 9.79 -8.25
C SER A 189 2.30 8.29 -8.23
N PRO A 190 1.41 7.37 -8.67
CA PRO A 190 1.74 5.95 -8.70
C PRO A 190 2.78 5.58 -9.75
N LEU A 191 2.97 6.39 -10.80
CA LEU A 191 4.09 6.21 -11.73
C LEU A 191 5.43 6.47 -11.04
N PHE A 192 5.52 7.49 -10.19
CA PHE A 192 6.72 7.71 -9.37
C PHE A 192 6.93 6.55 -8.39
N PHE A 193 5.86 6.06 -7.77
CA PHE A 193 5.90 4.92 -6.85
C PHE A 193 6.36 3.63 -7.56
N GLY A 194 5.81 3.32 -8.73
CA GLY A 194 6.21 2.19 -9.56
C GLY A 194 7.67 2.32 -10.02
N LEU A 195 8.08 3.50 -10.50
CA LEU A 195 9.46 3.76 -10.93
C LEU A 195 10.45 3.58 -9.78
N ALA A 196 10.08 3.96 -8.56
CA ALA A 196 10.91 3.76 -7.37
C ALA A 196 11.23 2.27 -7.14
N HIS A 197 10.44 1.33 -7.65
CA HIS A 197 10.65 -0.12 -7.51
C HIS A 197 11.44 -0.75 -8.67
N VAL A 198 11.64 -0.04 -9.79
CA VAL A 198 12.41 -0.55 -10.95
C VAL A 198 13.85 -0.89 -10.58
N HIS A 199 14.40 -0.28 -9.52
CA HIS A 199 15.73 -0.60 -9.01
C HIS A 199 15.91 -2.08 -8.61
N HIS A 200 14.83 -2.81 -8.29
CA HIS A 200 14.91 -4.25 -8.05
C HIS A 200 15.42 -5.02 -9.27
N GLY A 201 15.17 -4.51 -10.49
CA GLY A 201 15.77 -5.06 -11.70
C GLY A 201 17.28 -4.97 -11.71
N TRP A 202 17.83 -3.84 -11.25
CA TRP A 202 19.27 -3.66 -11.09
C TRP A 202 19.84 -4.58 -10.00
N GLU A 203 19.11 -4.77 -8.89
CA GLU A 203 19.50 -5.73 -7.84
C GLU A 203 19.55 -7.15 -8.41
N MET A 204 18.51 -7.59 -9.11
CA MET A 204 18.46 -8.91 -9.76
C MET A 204 19.52 -9.07 -10.86
N HIS A 205 19.83 -8.03 -11.61
CA HIS A 205 20.93 -8.06 -12.59
C HIS A 205 22.27 -8.21 -11.90
N SER A 206 22.52 -7.42 -10.85
CA SER A 206 23.72 -7.50 -10.03
C SER A 206 23.86 -8.89 -9.40
N ILE A 207 22.72 -9.53 -9.06
CA ILE A 207 22.45 -10.99 -9.02
C ILE A 207 23.52 -11.89 -9.66
N GLY A 208 23.55 -11.83 -10.98
CA GLY A 208 24.19 -12.81 -11.85
C GLY A 208 23.45 -14.14 -11.98
N LEU A 209 22.31 -14.33 -11.29
CA LEU A 209 21.58 -15.61 -11.26
C LEU A 209 20.30 -15.63 -12.12
N TYR A 210 19.87 -14.49 -12.64
CA TYR A 210 18.61 -14.35 -13.37
C TYR A 210 18.87 -14.02 -14.83
N SER A 211 18.13 -14.65 -15.75
CA SER A 211 18.16 -14.28 -17.16
C SER A 211 17.58 -12.87 -17.38
N PRO A 212 17.98 -12.15 -18.45
CA PRO A 212 17.42 -10.84 -18.76
C PRO A 212 15.89 -10.83 -18.89
N VAL A 213 15.32 -11.92 -19.43
CA VAL A 213 13.86 -12.08 -19.59
C VAL A 213 13.17 -12.18 -18.22
N GLN A 214 13.73 -12.95 -17.27
CA GLN A 214 13.19 -13.03 -15.91
C GLN A 214 13.26 -11.69 -15.18
N ILE A 215 14.39 -10.97 -15.30
CA ILE A 215 14.56 -9.65 -14.69
C ILE A 215 13.51 -8.68 -15.25
N LEU A 216 13.36 -8.64 -16.58
CA LEU A 216 12.40 -7.75 -17.24
C LEU A 216 10.96 -8.10 -16.83
N ALA A 217 10.60 -9.38 -16.81
CA ALA A 217 9.26 -9.82 -16.41
C ALA A 217 8.94 -9.44 -14.96
N THR A 218 9.88 -9.67 -14.01
CA THR A 218 9.69 -9.30 -12.60
C THR A 218 9.56 -7.79 -12.43
N VAL A 219 10.41 -7.00 -13.08
CA VAL A 219 10.34 -5.53 -13.03
C VAL A 219 9.03 -5.02 -13.62
N ALA A 220 8.60 -5.55 -14.77
CA ALA A 220 7.36 -5.15 -15.41
C ALA A 220 6.14 -5.50 -14.55
N LEU A 221 6.10 -6.70 -13.97
CA LEU A 221 5.05 -7.12 -13.05
C LEU A 221 5.00 -6.18 -11.83
N GLN A 222 6.13 -5.96 -11.18
CA GLN A 222 6.20 -5.14 -9.97
C GLN A 222 5.85 -3.69 -10.27
N PHE A 223 6.40 -3.10 -11.33
CA PHE A 223 6.05 -1.75 -11.77
C PHE A 223 4.54 -1.61 -12.01
N THR A 224 3.94 -2.55 -12.75
CA THR A 224 2.52 -2.53 -13.10
C THR A 224 1.65 -2.68 -11.85
N TYR A 225 1.94 -3.67 -11.01
CA TYR A 225 1.20 -3.94 -9.78
C TYR A 225 1.25 -2.74 -8.83
N THR A 226 2.45 -2.24 -8.55
CA THR A 226 2.67 -1.09 -7.66
C THR A 226 2.00 0.18 -8.20
N THR A 227 2.01 0.40 -9.51
CA THR A 227 1.32 1.55 -10.13
C THR A 227 -0.20 1.43 -10.00
N ILE A 228 -0.78 0.25 -10.26
CA ILE A 228 -2.23 0.03 -10.11
C ILE A 228 -2.65 0.16 -8.65
N PHE A 229 -1.88 -0.43 -7.74
CA PHE A 229 -2.12 -0.34 -6.30
C PHE A 229 -2.07 1.11 -5.82
N GLY A 230 -1.04 1.88 -6.21
CA GLY A 230 -0.95 3.30 -5.87
C GLY A 230 -2.10 4.12 -6.47
N ALA A 231 -2.59 3.78 -7.67
CA ALA A 231 -3.75 4.47 -8.23
C ALA A 231 -5.02 4.18 -7.41
N PHE A 232 -5.14 2.95 -6.87
CA PHE A 232 -6.22 2.60 -5.96
C PHE A 232 -6.10 3.30 -4.59
N THR A 233 -4.90 3.42 -4.01
CA THR A 233 -4.71 4.17 -2.76
C THR A 233 -4.98 5.66 -2.96
N ASN A 234 -4.58 6.25 -4.08
CA ASN A 234 -4.97 7.62 -4.45
C ASN A 234 -6.49 7.77 -4.57
N PHE A 235 -7.17 6.82 -5.23
CA PHE A 235 -8.63 6.82 -5.32
C PHE A 235 -9.27 6.79 -3.93
N VAL A 236 -8.81 5.89 -3.06
CA VAL A 236 -9.27 5.81 -1.67
C VAL A 236 -9.00 7.12 -0.93
N PHE A 237 -7.80 7.69 -1.04
CA PHE A 237 -7.43 8.92 -0.37
C PHE A 237 -8.36 10.08 -0.74
N LEU A 238 -8.69 10.23 -2.03
CA LEU A 238 -9.62 11.26 -2.49
C LEU A 238 -11.04 11.00 -1.99
N ARG A 239 -11.54 9.77 -2.18
CA ARG A 239 -12.92 9.39 -1.88
C ARG A 239 -13.22 9.33 -0.38
N SER A 240 -12.22 9.06 0.44
CA SER A 240 -12.29 9.09 1.90
C SER A 240 -11.92 10.45 2.51
N GLY A 241 -11.89 11.53 1.73
CA GLY A 241 -11.69 12.89 2.23
C GLY A 241 -10.30 13.18 2.80
N ARG A 242 -9.27 12.69 2.11
CA ARG A 242 -7.84 12.75 2.52
C ARG A 242 -7.54 11.95 3.79
N ASN A 243 -8.27 10.86 4.03
CA ASN A 243 -7.97 9.94 5.14
C ASN A 243 -6.72 9.08 4.81
N LEU A 244 -5.56 9.52 5.30
CA LEU A 244 -4.30 8.79 5.12
C LEU A 244 -4.31 7.43 5.83
N TRP A 245 -4.92 7.33 7.01
CA TRP A 245 -4.92 6.09 7.79
C TRP A 245 -5.73 4.97 7.13
N ALA A 246 -6.78 5.30 6.36
CA ALA A 246 -7.49 4.34 5.51
C ALA A 246 -6.57 3.75 4.42
N CYS A 247 -5.72 4.57 3.81
CA CYS A 247 -4.73 4.13 2.82
C CYS A 247 -3.64 3.26 3.46
N VAL A 248 -3.12 3.69 4.61
CA VAL A 248 -2.11 2.91 5.37
C VAL A 248 -2.68 1.56 5.80
N ALA A 249 -3.91 1.52 6.34
CA ALA A 249 -4.56 0.29 6.76
C ALA A 249 -4.80 -0.66 5.56
N LEU A 250 -5.27 -0.11 4.43
CA LEU A 250 -5.43 -0.87 3.18
C LEU A 250 -4.10 -1.46 2.70
N HIS A 251 -3.03 -0.66 2.72
CA HIS A 251 -1.69 -1.09 2.29
C HIS A 251 -1.13 -2.15 3.24
N THR A 252 -1.20 -1.95 4.55
CA THR A 252 -0.83 -2.98 5.53
C THR A 252 -1.59 -4.29 5.28
N PHE A 253 -2.90 -4.21 5.03
CA PHE A 253 -3.71 -5.39 4.72
C PHE A 253 -3.27 -6.08 3.42
N ALA A 254 -3.03 -5.31 2.36
CA ALA A 254 -2.56 -5.86 1.08
C ALA A 254 -1.15 -6.46 1.18
N ASN A 255 -0.25 -5.86 1.97
CA ASN A 255 1.08 -6.41 2.23
C ASN A 255 1.02 -7.73 2.99
N TYR A 256 0.10 -7.85 3.95
CA TYR A 256 -0.11 -9.08 4.71
C TYR A 256 -0.70 -10.20 3.84
N MET A 257 -1.71 -9.88 3.02
CA MET A 257 -2.32 -10.87 2.12
C MET A 257 -1.43 -11.25 0.94
N GLY A 258 -0.57 -10.32 0.49
CA GLY A 258 0.26 -10.49 -0.70
C GLY A 258 -0.55 -10.57 -1.99
N LEU A 259 0.10 -11.04 -3.06
CA LEU A 259 -0.60 -11.44 -4.27
C LEU A 259 -1.21 -12.84 -4.06
N PRO A 260 -2.45 -13.10 -4.53
CA PRO A 260 -3.06 -14.42 -4.41
C PRO A 260 -2.16 -15.48 -5.06
N GLN A 261 -1.72 -16.45 -4.25
CA GLN A 261 -0.97 -17.62 -4.71
C GLN A 261 -1.92 -18.81 -4.91
N GLY A 262 -1.40 -20.03 -5.08
CA GLY A 262 -2.24 -21.23 -4.97
C GLY A 262 -2.81 -21.38 -3.56
N SER A 263 -3.96 -22.05 -3.42
CA SER A 263 -4.56 -22.35 -2.12
C SER A 263 -3.63 -23.23 -1.28
N GLU A 264 -3.23 -22.73 -0.12
CA GLU A 264 -2.34 -23.42 0.81
C GLU A 264 -3.04 -24.64 1.42
N LEU A 265 -4.33 -24.50 1.77
CA LEU A 265 -5.13 -25.62 2.26
C LEU A 265 -5.26 -26.73 1.22
N ALA A 266 -5.51 -26.39 -0.04
CA ALA A 266 -5.64 -27.40 -1.10
C ALA A 266 -4.32 -28.17 -1.27
N VAL A 267 -3.19 -27.47 -1.29
CA VAL A 267 -1.85 -28.09 -1.36
C VAL A 267 -1.63 -29.01 -0.16
N TRP A 268 -1.90 -28.54 1.05
CA TRP A 268 -1.72 -29.33 2.26
C TRP A 268 -2.60 -30.59 2.27
N LEU A 269 -3.87 -30.47 1.86
CA LEU A 269 -4.80 -31.61 1.76
C LEU A 269 -4.34 -32.63 0.71
N GLU A 270 -3.88 -32.15 -0.45
CA GLU A 270 -3.34 -32.99 -1.51
C GLU A 270 -2.07 -33.71 -1.06
N GLU A 271 -1.20 -33.10 -0.27
CA GLU A 271 0.04 -33.72 0.21
C GLU A 271 -0.20 -34.77 1.31
N ASN A 272 -1.06 -34.45 2.28
CA ASN A 272 -1.24 -35.28 3.48
C ASN A 272 -2.29 -36.39 3.32
N TYR A 273 -3.21 -36.29 2.36
CA TYR A 273 -4.31 -37.24 2.20
C TYR A 273 -4.40 -37.91 0.83
N LYS A 274 -3.29 -38.03 0.07
CA LYS A 274 -3.25 -38.73 -1.24
C LYS A 274 -3.90 -40.12 -1.23
N LYS A 275 -3.84 -40.83 -0.10
CA LYS A 275 -4.36 -42.20 0.05
C LYS A 275 -5.84 -42.26 0.49
N VAL A 276 -6.45 -41.13 0.85
CA VAL A 276 -7.85 -41.06 1.28
C VAL A 276 -8.67 -40.37 0.20
N ALA A 277 -9.32 -41.16 -0.66
CA ALA A 277 -10.00 -40.69 -1.87
C ALA A 277 -10.95 -39.50 -1.62
N LEU A 278 -11.74 -39.53 -0.54
CA LEU A 278 -12.68 -38.46 -0.21
C LEU A 278 -11.97 -37.14 0.13
N ARG A 279 -10.85 -37.16 0.86
CA ARG A 279 -10.13 -35.95 1.27
C ARG A 279 -9.30 -35.37 0.13
N SER A 280 -8.70 -36.22 -0.70
CA SER A 280 -8.05 -35.79 -1.93
C SER A 280 -9.05 -35.16 -2.91
N PHE A 281 -10.26 -35.73 -3.04
CA PHE A 281 -11.32 -35.16 -3.86
C PHE A 281 -11.80 -33.79 -3.34
N LEU A 282 -11.98 -33.63 -2.02
CA LEU A 282 -12.32 -32.35 -1.40
C LEU A 282 -11.25 -31.27 -1.62
N GLY A 283 -9.96 -31.63 -1.51
CA GLY A 283 -8.85 -30.71 -1.80
C GLY A 283 -8.86 -30.21 -3.24
N SER A 284 -9.09 -31.11 -4.21
CA SER A 284 -9.20 -30.73 -5.63
C SER A 284 -10.43 -29.85 -5.90
N ILE A 285 -11.58 -30.14 -5.29
CA ILE A 285 -12.75 -29.24 -5.39
C ILE A 285 -12.43 -27.86 -4.82
N PHE A 286 -11.79 -27.82 -3.65
CA PHE A 286 -11.47 -26.56 -2.99
C PHE A 286 -10.51 -25.70 -3.81
N LYS A 287 -9.55 -26.30 -4.52
CA LYS A 287 -8.67 -25.58 -5.45
C LYS A 287 -9.44 -24.82 -6.53
N TYR A 288 -10.45 -25.45 -7.14
CA TYR A 288 -11.30 -24.78 -8.13
C TYR A 288 -12.23 -23.74 -7.49
N ALA A 289 -12.77 -24.04 -6.30
CA ALA A 289 -13.58 -23.10 -5.53
C ALA A 289 -12.77 -21.84 -5.15
N TYR A 290 -11.51 -21.99 -4.77
CA TYR A 290 -10.59 -20.90 -4.47
C TYR A 290 -10.41 -19.97 -5.68
N VAL A 291 -10.16 -20.53 -6.87
CA VAL A 291 -10.07 -19.73 -8.10
C VAL A 291 -11.38 -19.00 -8.40
N ALA A 292 -12.52 -19.66 -8.21
CA ALA A 292 -13.84 -19.01 -8.35
C ALA A 292 -14.00 -17.85 -7.34
N LEU A 293 -13.54 -18.01 -6.10
CA LEU A 293 -13.55 -16.95 -5.09
C LEU A 293 -12.66 -15.76 -5.47
N LEU A 294 -11.51 -15.98 -6.11
CA LEU A 294 -10.69 -14.87 -6.63
C LEU A 294 -11.46 -14.04 -7.67
N VAL A 295 -12.16 -14.71 -8.60
CA VAL A 295 -12.97 -14.03 -9.62
C VAL A 295 -14.16 -13.30 -8.98
N LEU A 296 -14.85 -13.95 -8.04
CA LEU A 296 -15.95 -13.33 -7.30
C LEU A 296 -15.48 -12.13 -6.47
N GLY A 297 -14.28 -12.20 -5.88
CA GLY A 297 -13.66 -11.09 -5.17
C GLY A 297 -13.41 -9.88 -6.07
N ILE A 298 -12.90 -10.09 -7.28
CA ILE A 298 -12.70 -9.03 -8.28
C ILE A 298 -14.03 -8.41 -8.71
N VAL A 299 -15.05 -9.23 -9.00
CA VAL A 299 -16.38 -8.74 -9.38
C VAL A 299 -17.04 -7.99 -8.23
N GLY A 300 -16.95 -8.52 -7.02
CA GLY A 300 -17.45 -7.90 -5.80
C GLY A 300 -16.77 -6.55 -5.54
N PHE A 301 -15.45 -6.50 -5.66
CA PHE A 301 -14.66 -5.27 -5.55
C PHE A 301 -15.14 -4.22 -6.55
N LYS A 302 -15.22 -4.57 -7.84
CA LYS A 302 -15.68 -3.67 -8.91
C LYS A 302 -17.07 -3.09 -8.60
N ASN A 303 -18.00 -3.93 -8.16
CA ASN A 303 -19.38 -3.51 -7.91
C ASN A 303 -19.53 -2.63 -6.66
N ASN A 304 -18.57 -2.70 -5.73
CA ASN A 304 -18.65 -2.02 -4.44
C ASN A 304 -17.63 -0.88 -4.27
N ILE A 305 -16.67 -0.71 -5.20
CA ILE A 305 -15.58 0.27 -5.07
C ILE A 305 -16.08 1.70 -4.83
N TYR A 306 -17.12 2.13 -5.52
CA TYR A 306 -17.67 3.48 -5.35
C TYR A 306 -18.50 3.62 -4.07
N ALA A 307 -19.35 2.63 -3.76
CA ALA A 307 -20.24 2.67 -2.60
C ALA A 307 -19.50 2.55 -1.27
N LEU A 308 -18.47 1.70 -1.19
CA LEU A 308 -17.68 1.49 0.03
C LEU A 308 -16.56 2.52 0.22
N THR A 309 -16.40 3.47 -0.70
CA THR A 309 -15.48 4.60 -0.55
C THR A 309 -16.21 5.94 -0.50
N ASP A 310 -17.54 5.95 -0.45
CA ASP A 310 -18.34 7.17 -0.49
C ASP A 310 -18.37 7.89 0.87
N SER A 311 -17.31 8.65 1.16
CA SER A 311 -17.32 9.56 2.30
C SER A 311 -18.06 10.84 1.97
N LYS A 312 -18.73 11.40 2.97
CA LYS A 312 -19.33 12.74 2.88
C LYS A 312 -18.30 13.86 2.67
N TYR A 313 -17.02 13.59 2.94
CA TYR A 313 -15.92 14.53 2.74
C TYR A 313 -15.07 14.20 1.50
N ALA A 314 -15.58 13.35 0.60
CA ALA A 314 -14.88 12.99 -0.62
C ALA A 314 -14.45 14.25 -1.39
N VAL A 315 -13.21 14.23 -1.88
CA VAL A 315 -12.66 15.31 -2.71
C VAL A 315 -13.17 15.13 -4.13
N GLU A 316 -13.92 16.11 -4.62
CA GLU A 316 -14.31 16.21 -6.03
C GLU A 316 -13.17 16.88 -6.82
N VAL A 317 -12.76 16.29 -7.94
CA VAL A 317 -11.67 16.78 -8.82
C VAL A 317 -12.16 16.89 -10.26
#